data_AF-A0A948WRA2-F1
#
_entry.id   AF-A0A948WRA2-F1
#
_cell.length_a   1.000
_cell.length_b   1.000
_cell.length_c   1.000
_cell.angle_alpha   90.00
_cell.angle_beta   90.00
_cell.angle_gamma   90.00
#
_symmetry.space_group_name_H-M   'P 1'
#
loop_
_entity.id
_entity.type
_entity.pdbx_description
1 polymer ?
#
loop_
_entity_poly.entity_id
_entity_poly.type
_entity_poly.pdbx_seq_one_letter_code
_entity_poly.pdbx_strand_id
1 'polypeptide(L)'
;MKRQKSSSVAMGGVICALCVVVMLSGSIIPAATFCAPALAGALLMAVAVDAGMKQAWTCYGVVALVSLLFVPDKEMALFFALLFGYYPLLKAYLQRLPGHVMPFCCKLAVFNLAVVAVYSLLLFVFPMPGLVEEFAESQPWMLAVLLVLGNVSFVIYDSALFHVVHLYVRRIRPRLRHRTH
;
A
#
# COMPACT_ATOMS: atom_id res chain seq x y z
N MET A 1 -9.12 -33.35 -4.43
CA MET A 1 -8.94 -32.05 -3.71
C MET A 1 -8.94 -30.82 -4.66
N LYS A 2 -9.99 -30.59 -5.48
CA LYS A 2 -10.03 -29.48 -6.48
C LYS A 2 -10.81 -28.21 -6.07
N ARG A 3 -11.46 -28.21 -4.90
CA ARG A 3 -12.37 -27.13 -4.46
C ARG A 3 -11.70 -25.85 -3.95
N GLN A 4 -10.38 -25.84 -3.71
CA GLN A 4 -9.68 -24.72 -3.08
C GLN A 4 -9.24 -23.60 -4.04
N LYS A 5 -8.84 -23.92 -5.29
CA LYS A 5 -8.33 -22.89 -6.22
C LYS A 5 -9.40 -21.88 -6.65
N SER A 6 -10.63 -22.36 -6.95
CA SER A 6 -11.72 -21.48 -7.39
C SER A 6 -12.20 -20.53 -6.29
N SER A 7 -12.30 -21.02 -5.05
CA SER A 7 -12.71 -20.20 -3.90
C SER A 7 -11.66 -19.14 -3.55
N SER A 8 -10.37 -19.49 -3.66
CA SER A 8 -9.25 -18.57 -3.44
C SER A 8 -9.26 -17.43 -4.46
N VAL A 9 -9.51 -17.73 -5.73
CA VAL A 9 -9.60 -16.72 -6.81
C VAL A 9 -10.82 -15.81 -6.61
N ALA A 10 -11.98 -16.37 -6.24
CA ALA A 10 -13.17 -15.57 -5.97
C ALA A 10 -12.97 -14.60 -4.79
N MET A 11 -12.35 -15.05 -3.70
CA MET A 11 -12.04 -14.20 -2.55
C MET A 11 -11.05 -13.09 -2.92
N GLY A 12 -10.02 -13.41 -3.71
CA GLY A 12 -9.08 -12.42 -4.24
C GLY A 12 -9.79 -11.35 -5.08
N GLY A 13 -10.73 -11.76 -5.94
CA GLY A 13 -11.54 -10.83 -6.73
C GLY A 13 -12.39 -9.88 -5.89
N VAL A 14 -13.08 -10.40 -4.86
CA VAL A 14 -13.89 -9.57 -3.95
C VAL A 14 -13.01 -8.57 -3.18
N ILE A 15 -11.84 -9.00 -2.69
CA ILE A 15 -10.92 -8.09 -1.98
C ILE A 15 -10.34 -7.05 -2.95
N CYS A 16 -10.02 -7.40 -4.19
CA CYS A 16 -9.59 -6.42 -5.20
C CYS A 16 -10.66 -5.36 -5.44
N ALA A 17 -11.92 -5.78 -5.62
CA ALA A 17 -13.03 -4.85 -5.78
C ALA A 17 -13.18 -3.95 -4.56
N LEU A 18 -13.08 -4.50 -3.35
CA LEU A 18 -13.12 -3.74 -2.11
C LEU A 18 -11.98 -2.70 -2.03
N CYS A 19 -10.75 -3.06 -2.39
CA CYS A 19 -9.62 -2.13 -2.45
C CYS A 19 -9.90 -0.97 -3.39
N VAL A 20 -10.41 -1.24 -4.59
CA VAL A 20 -10.75 -0.20 -5.57
C VAL A 20 -11.87 0.70 -5.05
N VAL A 21 -12.91 0.15 -4.41
CA VAL A 21 -13.99 0.95 -3.82
C VAL A 21 -13.48 1.84 -2.69
N VAL A 22 -12.63 1.32 -1.79
CA VAL A 22 -11.99 2.11 -0.73
C VAL A 22 -11.17 3.25 -1.35
N MET A 23 -10.42 2.96 -2.39
CA MET A 23 -9.65 3.96 -3.12
C MET A 23 -10.55 5.03 -3.74
N LEU A 24 -11.59 4.65 -4.48
CA LEU A 24 -12.54 5.60 -5.05
C LEU A 24 -13.22 6.45 -3.97
N SER A 25 -13.60 5.86 -2.84
CA SER A 25 -14.18 6.61 -1.72
C SER A 25 -13.20 7.58 -1.06
N GLY A 26 -11.90 7.25 -1.07
CA GLY A 26 -10.83 8.10 -0.54
C GLY A 26 -10.65 9.40 -1.33
N SER A 27 -10.96 9.37 -2.63
CA SER A 27 -10.84 10.56 -3.50
C SER A 27 -11.85 11.69 -3.18
N ILE A 28 -12.80 11.45 -2.27
CA ILE A 28 -13.80 12.45 -1.85
C ILE A 28 -13.20 13.42 -0.81
N ILE A 29 -12.21 13.00 -0.02
CA ILE A 29 -11.66 13.77 1.10
C ILE A 29 -10.14 13.87 0.94
N PRO A 30 -9.54 15.09 0.89
CA PRO A 30 -8.09 15.25 0.73
C PRO A 30 -7.26 14.56 1.83
N ALA A 31 -7.77 14.52 3.07
CA ALA A 31 -7.13 13.80 4.17
C ALA A 31 -7.08 12.27 3.96
N ALA A 32 -7.90 11.72 3.05
CA ALA A 32 -7.96 10.29 2.77
C ALA A 32 -7.02 9.85 1.63
N THR A 33 -6.40 10.78 0.90
CA THR A 33 -5.43 10.51 -0.19
C THR A 33 -4.25 9.64 0.29
N PHE A 34 -3.86 9.72 1.56
CA PHE A 34 -2.82 8.84 2.13
C PHE A 34 -3.40 7.62 2.87
N CYS A 35 -4.57 7.76 3.50
CA CYS A 35 -5.17 6.71 4.33
C CYS A 35 -5.80 5.59 3.49
N ALA A 36 -6.50 5.93 2.40
CA ALA A 36 -7.16 4.96 1.53
C ALA A 36 -6.19 3.96 0.88
N PRO A 37 -5.06 4.37 0.26
CA PRO A 37 -4.11 3.41 -0.30
C PRO A 37 -3.42 2.57 0.78
N ALA A 38 -3.19 3.13 1.97
CA ALA A 38 -2.67 2.39 3.13
C ALA A 38 -3.63 1.26 3.58
N LEU A 39 -4.93 1.55 3.65
CA LEU A 39 -5.97 0.56 3.97
C LEU A 39 -6.10 -0.51 2.88
N ALA A 40 -6.09 -0.11 1.61
CA ALA A 40 -6.13 -1.03 0.48
C ALA A 40 -4.91 -1.97 0.47
N GLY A 41 -3.71 -1.46 0.79
CA GLY A 41 -2.50 -2.27 0.96
C GLY A 41 -2.63 -3.29 2.10
N ALA A 42 -3.23 -2.90 3.24
CA ALA A 42 -3.48 -3.83 4.34
C ALA A 42 -4.48 -4.93 3.96
N LEU A 43 -5.50 -4.63 3.14
CA LEU A 43 -6.44 -5.63 2.61
C LEU A 43 -5.76 -6.64 1.68
N LEU A 44 -4.81 -6.21 0.84
CA LEU A 44 -4.02 -7.14 0.02
C LEU A 44 -3.22 -8.13 0.85
N MET A 45 -2.80 -7.73 2.06
CA MET A 45 -2.11 -8.63 2.96
C MET A 45 -3.00 -9.77 3.48
N ALA A 46 -4.31 -9.53 3.65
CA ALA A 46 -5.27 -10.60 3.95
C ALA A 46 -5.29 -11.65 2.83
N VAL A 47 -5.26 -11.23 1.56
CA VAL A 47 -5.12 -12.13 0.40
C VAL A 47 -3.80 -12.91 0.47
N ALA A 48 -2.70 -12.26 0.83
CA ALA A 48 -1.41 -12.92 0.95
C ALA A 48 -1.39 -14.03 2.01
N VAL A 49 -2.12 -13.85 3.11
CA VAL A 49 -2.23 -14.81 4.22
C VAL A 49 -3.15 -15.97 3.89
N ASP A 50 -4.31 -15.71 3.27
CA ASP A 50 -5.35 -16.73 3.05
C ASP A 50 -5.23 -17.44 1.69
N ALA A 51 -4.88 -16.69 0.64
CA ALA A 51 -4.82 -17.12 -0.76
C ALA A 51 -3.37 -17.39 -1.23
N GLY A 52 -2.39 -16.90 -0.46
CA GLY A 52 -0.97 -17.09 -0.69
C GLY A 52 -0.31 -15.94 -1.46
N MET A 53 1.02 -15.89 -1.37
CA MET A 53 1.81 -14.75 -1.87
C MET A 53 1.65 -14.55 -3.38
N LYS A 54 1.64 -15.61 -4.20
CA LYS A 54 1.48 -15.50 -5.66
C LYS A 54 0.18 -14.80 -6.06
N GLN A 55 -0.93 -15.11 -5.39
CA GLN A 55 -2.22 -14.47 -5.68
C GLN A 55 -2.25 -13.03 -5.23
N ALA A 56 -1.62 -12.70 -4.10
CA ALA A 56 -1.54 -11.31 -3.64
C ALA A 56 -0.77 -10.40 -4.60
N TRP A 57 0.30 -10.89 -5.25
CA TRP A 57 0.99 -10.15 -6.32
C TRP A 57 0.10 -9.90 -7.53
N THR A 58 -0.68 -10.90 -7.96
CA THR A 58 -1.62 -10.72 -9.07
C THR A 58 -2.73 -9.73 -8.72
N CYS A 59 -3.27 -9.80 -7.49
CA CYS A 59 -4.28 -8.88 -6.99
C CYS A 59 -3.73 -7.45 -6.90
N TYR A 60 -2.50 -7.29 -6.41
CA TYR A 60 -1.82 -6.00 -6.40
C TYR A 60 -1.72 -5.41 -7.81
N GLY A 61 -1.25 -6.19 -8.79
CA GLY A 61 -1.14 -5.73 -10.17
C GLY A 61 -2.48 -5.31 -10.77
N VAL A 62 -3.55 -6.08 -10.52
CA VAL A 62 -4.91 -5.74 -10.97
C VAL A 62 -5.40 -4.46 -10.31
N VAL A 63 -5.32 -4.34 -8.98
CA VAL A 63 -5.79 -3.14 -8.28
C VAL A 63 -4.96 -1.92 -8.67
N ALA A 64 -3.64 -2.04 -8.84
CA ALA A 64 -2.79 -0.93 -9.26
C ALA A 64 -3.18 -0.42 -10.65
N LEU A 65 -3.39 -1.33 -11.61
CA LEU A 65 -3.84 -0.97 -12.97
C LEU A 65 -5.24 -0.35 -12.97
N VAL A 66 -6.19 -0.97 -12.28
CA VAL A 66 -7.57 -0.47 -12.19
C VAL A 66 -7.59 0.90 -11.50
N SER A 67 -6.83 1.08 -10.41
CA SER A 67 -6.76 2.35 -9.70
C SER A 67 -6.12 3.46 -10.54
N LEU A 68 -5.06 3.16 -11.30
CA LEU A 68 -4.46 4.15 -12.21
C LEU A 68 -5.42 4.61 -13.30
N LEU A 69 -6.31 3.72 -13.77
CA LEU A 69 -7.31 4.03 -14.80
C LEU A 69 -8.53 4.76 -14.24
N PHE A 70 -9.12 4.27 -13.15
CA PHE A 70 -10.43 4.72 -12.66
C PHE A 70 -10.37 5.75 -11.52
N VAL A 71 -9.30 5.80 -10.73
CA VAL A 71 -9.23 6.78 -9.63
C VAL A 71 -8.93 8.16 -10.23
N PRO A 72 -9.75 9.18 -9.92
CA PRO A 72 -9.54 10.53 -10.42
C PRO A 72 -8.30 11.18 -9.79
N ASP A 73 -8.06 10.90 -8.51
CA ASP A 73 -6.86 11.32 -7.78
C ASP A 73 -5.64 10.45 -8.17
N LYS A 74 -4.78 11.01 -9.01
CA LYS A 74 -3.55 10.35 -9.49
C LYS A 74 -2.49 10.23 -8.40
N GLU A 75 -2.46 11.14 -7.45
CA GLU A 75 -1.55 11.08 -6.31
C GLU A 75 -1.87 9.83 -5.47
N MET A 76 -3.14 9.66 -5.11
CA MET A 76 -3.60 8.48 -4.36
C MET A 76 -3.33 7.16 -5.10
N ALA A 77 -3.57 7.13 -6.42
CA ALA A 77 -3.33 5.94 -7.24
C ALA A 77 -1.84 5.57 -7.30
N LEU A 78 -0.96 6.56 -7.44
CA LEU A 78 0.50 6.35 -7.45
C LEU A 78 1.03 5.93 -6.08
N PHE A 79 0.51 6.50 -4.99
CA PHE A 79 0.86 6.04 -3.64
C PHE A 79 0.45 4.60 -3.39
N PHE A 80 -0.69 4.15 -3.91
CA PHE A 80 -1.04 2.73 -3.86
C PHE A 80 -0.07 1.88 -4.69
N ALA A 81 0.18 2.26 -5.94
CA ALA A 81 1.03 1.47 -6.84
C ALA A 81 2.47 1.38 -6.32
N LEU A 82 3.10 2.51 -6.00
CA LEU A 82 4.54 2.54 -5.74
C LEU A 82 4.92 2.43 -4.28
N LEU A 83 3.98 2.68 -3.35
CA LEU A 83 4.24 2.68 -1.92
C LEU A 83 3.42 1.61 -1.19
N PHE A 84 2.13 1.86 -0.98
CA PHE A 84 1.33 1.14 0.00
C PHE A 84 0.81 -0.22 -0.46
N GLY A 85 0.60 -0.43 -1.77
CA GLY A 85 0.09 -1.70 -2.31
C GLY A 85 1.16 -2.77 -2.39
N TYR A 86 2.38 -2.39 -2.79
CA TYR A 86 3.52 -3.29 -2.93
C TYR A 86 4.27 -3.52 -1.61
N TYR A 87 4.42 -2.49 -0.77
CA TYR A 87 5.24 -2.56 0.43
C TYR A 87 4.86 -3.68 1.42
N PRO A 88 3.57 -3.97 1.72
CA PRO A 88 3.22 -5.08 2.59
C PRO A 88 3.76 -6.42 2.07
N LEU A 89 3.67 -6.66 0.76
CA LEU A 89 4.18 -7.88 0.13
C LEU A 89 5.71 -7.95 0.25
N LEU A 90 6.39 -6.83 -0.01
CA LEU A 90 7.84 -6.74 0.11
C LEU A 90 8.32 -6.90 1.56
N LYS A 91 7.61 -6.34 2.53
CA LYS A 91 7.91 -6.45 3.97
C LYS A 91 8.04 -7.90 4.42
N ALA A 92 7.20 -8.81 3.88
CA ALA A 92 7.26 -10.24 4.18
C ALA A 92 8.58 -10.90 3.72
N TYR A 93 9.27 -10.31 2.75
CA TYR A 93 10.61 -10.74 2.32
C TYR A 93 11.72 -10.02 3.09
N LEU A 94 11.58 -8.71 3.33
CA LEU A 94 12.60 -7.93 4.06
C LEU A 94 12.78 -8.41 5.50
N GLN A 95 11.72 -8.89 6.15
CA GLN A 95 11.79 -9.47 7.48
C GLN A 95 12.55 -10.81 7.56
N ARG A 96 12.90 -11.42 6.42
CA ARG A 96 13.71 -12.65 6.38
C ARG A 96 15.21 -12.37 6.42
N LEU A 97 15.64 -11.12 6.20
CA LEU A 97 17.05 -10.77 6.25
C LEU A 97 17.58 -10.84 7.70
N PRO A 98 18.83 -11.29 7.89
CA PRO A 98 19.44 -11.36 9.22
C PRO A 98 19.74 -9.96 9.78
N GLY A 99 19.55 -9.79 11.09
CA GLY A 99 19.82 -8.56 11.82
C GLY A 99 18.66 -7.56 11.85
N HIS A 100 18.74 -6.57 12.76
CA HIS A 100 17.70 -5.54 12.91
C HIS A 100 17.93 -4.29 12.06
N VAL A 101 19.19 -3.96 11.79
CA VAL A 101 19.58 -2.72 11.08
C VAL A 101 19.38 -2.86 9.58
N MET A 102 19.78 -4.00 8.99
CA MET A 102 19.70 -4.22 7.54
C MET A 102 18.26 -4.12 6.99
N PRO A 103 17.25 -4.79 7.58
CA PRO A 103 15.87 -4.64 7.10
C PRO A 103 15.33 -3.23 7.31
N PHE A 104 15.73 -2.55 8.38
CA PHE A 104 15.31 -1.19 8.68
C PHE A 104 15.83 -0.19 7.64
N CYS A 105 17.13 -0.24 7.33
CA CYS A 105 17.74 0.56 6.28
C CYS A 105 17.12 0.27 4.91
N CYS A 106 16.88 -1.00 4.56
CA CYS A 106 16.22 -1.35 3.30
C CYS A 106 14.80 -0.80 3.23
N LYS A 107 14.02 -0.86 4.32
CA LYS A 107 12.67 -0.28 4.37
C LYS A 107 12.69 1.23 4.13
N LEU A 108 13.59 1.95 4.80
CA LEU A 108 13.75 3.39 4.61
C LEU A 108 14.20 3.72 3.19
N ALA A 109 15.15 2.99 2.63
CA ALA A 109 15.59 3.20 1.25
C ALA A 109 14.46 3.00 0.26
N VAL A 110 13.67 1.93 0.41
CA VAL A 110 12.50 1.67 -0.43
C VAL A 110 11.46 2.78 -0.31
N PHE A 111 11.17 3.24 0.91
CA PHE A 111 10.24 4.35 1.13
C PHE A 111 10.71 5.64 0.45
N ASN A 112 11.95 6.07 0.70
CA ASN A 112 12.48 7.30 0.12
C ASN A 112 12.55 7.23 -1.41
N LEU A 113 13.01 6.10 -1.97
CA LEU A 113 13.02 5.89 -3.43
C LEU A 113 11.63 5.96 -4.04
N ALA A 114 10.65 5.34 -3.39
CA ALA A 114 9.27 5.35 -3.87
C ALA A 114 8.63 6.74 -3.75
N VAL A 115 8.90 7.50 -2.68
CA VAL A 115 8.47 8.89 -2.54
C VAL A 115 9.04 9.76 -3.67
N VAL A 116 10.35 9.65 -3.94
CA VAL A 116 10.99 10.36 -5.06
C VAL A 116 10.38 9.93 -6.40
N ALA A 117 10.10 8.64 -6.60
CA ALA A 117 9.47 8.13 -7.81
C ALA A 117 8.03 8.66 -7.99
N VAL A 118 7.22 8.71 -6.93
CA VAL A 118 5.85 9.25 -6.97
C VAL A 118 5.88 10.74 -7.31
N TYR A 119 6.68 11.54 -6.58
CA TYR A 119 6.75 12.99 -6.83
C TYR A 119 7.35 13.31 -8.21
N SER A 120 8.36 12.58 -8.66
CA SER A 120 8.88 12.77 -10.03
C SER A 120 7.82 12.44 -11.09
N LEU A 121 7.06 11.35 -10.95
CA LEU A 121 5.96 11.04 -11.88
C LEU A 121 4.85 12.10 -11.84
N LEU A 122 4.49 12.60 -10.66
CA LEU A 122 3.51 13.68 -10.53
C LEU A 122 3.99 14.98 -11.18
N LEU A 123 5.27 15.34 -11.05
CA LEU A 123 5.80 16.57 -11.65
C LEU A 123 6.00 16.45 -13.18
N PHE A 124 6.46 15.30 -13.67
CA PHE A 124 6.81 15.13 -15.10
C PHE A 124 5.71 14.54 -15.97
N VAL A 125 4.88 13.64 -15.44
CA VAL A 125 3.87 12.88 -16.22
C VAL A 125 2.47 13.45 -16.04
N PHE A 126 2.14 13.91 -14.83
CA PHE A 126 0.83 14.49 -14.50
C PHE A 126 1.00 15.89 -13.91
N PRO A 127 1.55 16.87 -14.65
CA PRO A 127 1.93 18.16 -14.09
C PRO A 127 0.71 18.83 -13.45
N MET A 128 0.63 18.70 -12.13
CA MET A 128 -0.35 19.38 -11.29
C MET A 128 0.22 20.77 -11.04
N PRO A 129 -0.33 21.84 -11.66
CA PRO A 129 0.27 23.17 -11.60
C PRO A 129 0.49 23.63 -10.15
N GLY A 130 -0.47 23.34 -9.27
CA GLY A 130 -0.38 23.68 -7.84
C GLY A 130 0.79 23.01 -7.11
N LEU A 131 1.14 21.78 -7.48
CA LEU A 131 2.25 21.06 -6.83
C LEU A 131 3.60 21.54 -7.37
N VAL A 132 3.68 21.92 -8.66
CA VAL A 132 4.90 22.50 -9.25
C VAL A 132 5.20 23.87 -8.65
N GLU A 133 4.19 24.72 -8.50
CA GLU A 133 4.33 26.04 -7.87
C GLU A 133 4.70 25.92 -6.38
N GLU A 134 4.03 25.02 -5.65
CA GLU A 134 4.35 24.78 -4.24
C GLU A 134 5.79 24.29 -4.07
N PHE A 135 6.29 23.39 -4.92
CA PHE A 135 7.70 22.95 -4.88
C PHE A 135 8.68 24.04 -5.33
N ALA A 136 8.31 24.91 -6.26
CA ALA A 136 9.16 25.99 -6.75
C ALA A 136 9.30 27.14 -5.73
N GLU A 137 8.23 27.42 -4.99
CA GLU A 137 8.22 28.42 -3.90
C GLU A 137 8.72 27.83 -2.56
N SER A 138 8.71 26.50 -2.43
CA SER A 138 9.14 25.80 -1.22
C SER A 138 10.63 26.00 -0.94
N GLN A 139 10.91 26.46 0.28
CA GLN A 139 12.28 26.55 0.77
C GLN A 139 12.89 25.14 0.98
N PRO A 140 14.19 24.94 0.69
CA PRO A 140 14.84 23.62 0.83
C PRO A 140 14.73 23.00 2.23
N TRP A 141 14.73 23.84 3.28
CA TRP A 141 14.58 23.37 4.66
C TRP A 141 13.17 22.84 4.95
N MET A 142 12.14 23.38 4.30
CA MET A 142 10.76 22.93 4.44
C MET A 142 10.56 21.57 3.78
N LEU A 143 11.18 21.36 2.62
CA LEU A 143 11.24 20.05 1.96
C LEU A 143 11.99 19.02 2.83
N ALA A 144 13.08 19.42 3.47
CA ALA A 144 13.81 18.55 4.41
C ALA A 144 12.92 18.16 5.61
N VAL A 145 12.18 19.10 6.19
CA VAL A 145 11.22 18.82 7.27
C VAL A 145 10.12 17.87 6.80
N LEU A 146 9.54 18.10 5.61
CA LEU A 146 8.53 17.21 5.03
C LEU A 146 9.07 15.79 4.83
N LEU A 147 10.30 15.66 4.35
CA LEU A 147 10.95 14.37 4.15
C LEU A 147 11.21 13.65 5.49
N VAL A 148 11.64 14.37 6.53
CA VAL A 148 11.76 13.81 7.89
C VAL A 148 10.39 13.35 8.40
N LEU A 149 9.35 14.17 8.25
CA LEU A 149 7.99 13.87 8.68
C LEU A 149 7.41 12.66 7.93
N GLY A 150 7.70 12.54 6.63
CA GLY A 150 7.36 11.38 5.81
C GLY A 150 8.03 10.10 6.32
N ASN A 151 9.32 10.15 6.66
CA ASN A 151 10.02 9.00 7.23
C ASN A 151 9.45 8.59 8.61
N VAL A 152 9.11 9.56 9.47
CA VAL A 152 8.43 9.28 10.75
C VAL A 152 7.07 8.61 10.50
N SER A 153 6.29 9.15 9.56
CA SER A 153 4.98 8.61 9.19
C SER A 153 5.08 7.17 8.66
N PHE A 154 6.14 6.88 7.89
CA PHE A 154 6.42 5.54 7.41
C PHE A 154 6.76 4.56 8.54
N VAL A 155 7.53 4.98 9.54
CA VAL A 155 7.82 4.12 10.72
C VAL A 155 6.54 3.80 11.49
N ILE A 156 5.64 4.79 11.63
CA ILE A 156 4.31 4.58 12.23
C ILE A 156 3.51 3.60 11.37
N TYR A 157 3.48 3.77 10.05
CA TYR A 157 2.80 2.86 9.13
C TYR A 157 3.35 1.43 9.19
N ASP A 158 4.68 1.26 9.21
CA ASP A 158 5.30 -0.07 9.33
C ASP A 158 4.90 -0.76 10.65
N SER A 159 4.85 0.02 11.74
CA SER A 159 4.40 -0.46 13.04
C SER A 159 2.91 -0.80 13.02
N ALA A 160 2.07 0.04 12.42
CA ALA A 160 0.63 -0.19 12.29
C ALA A 160 0.33 -1.45 11.46
N LEU A 161 1.01 -1.63 10.32
CA LEU A 161 0.93 -2.83 9.50
C LEU A 161 1.23 -4.09 10.30
N PHE A 162 2.27 -4.07 11.14
CA PHE A 162 2.60 -5.23 11.98
C PHE A 162 1.44 -5.58 12.93
N HIS A 163 0.84 -4.58 13.59
CA HIS A 163 -0.29 -4.78 14.49
C HIS A 163 -1.55 -5.27 13.77
N VAL A 164 -1.87 -4.69 12.60
CA VAL A 164 -3.04 -5.08 11.79
C VAL A 164 -2.91 -6.53 11.34
N VAL A 165 -1.74 -6.94 10.86
CA VAL A 165 -1.49 -8.33 10.45
C VAL A 165 -1.60 -9.29 11.63
N HIS A 166 -0.99 -8.94 12.76
CA HIS A 166 -1.06 -9.75 13.96
C HIS A 166 -2.50 -9.91 14.45
N LEU A 167 -3.28 -8.83 14.45
CA LEU A 167 -4.70 -8.84 14.81
C LEU A 167 -5.53 -9.68 13.82
N TYR A 168 -5.29 -9.53 12.52
CA TYR A 168 -5.97 -10.32 11.49
C TYR A 168 -5.71 -11.82 11.66
N VAL A 169 -4.45 -12.22 11.81
CA VAL A 169 -4.06 -13.63 12.01
C VAL A 169 -4.61 -14.21 13.31
N ARG A 170 -4.63 -13.43 14.40
CA ARG A 170 -5.10 -13.92 15.71
C ARG A 170 -6.61 -13.92 15.88
N ARG A 171 -7.33 -12.93 15.37
CA ARG A 171 -8.77 -12.74 15.65
C ARG A 171 -9.66 -13.16 14.49
N ILE A 172 -9.30 -12.81 13.26
CA ILE A 172 -10.18 -12.93 12.10
C ILE A 172 -10.01 -14.30 11.44
N ARG A 173 -8.76 -14.71 11.18
CA ARG A 173 -8.44 -16.00 10.55
C ARG A 173 -9.05 -17.22 11.27
N PRO A 174 -8.96 -17.39 12.60
CA PRO A 174 -9.56 -18.55 13.26
C PRO A 174 -11.10 -18.57 13.15
N ARG A 175 -11.76 -17.41 13.13
CA ARG A 175 -13.23 -17.33 12.99
C ARG A 175 -13.72 -17.68 11.59
N LEU A 176 -12.95 -17.36 10.55
CA LEU A 176 -13.26 -17.75 9.17
C LEU A 176 -13.10 -19.26 8.96
N ARG A 177 -12.08 -19.87 9.58
CA ARG A 177 -11.79 -21.31 9.44
C ARG A 177 -12.72 -22.22 10.26
N HIS A 178 -13.32 -21.72 11.34
CA HIS A 178 -14.29 -22.46 12.14
C HIS A 178 -15.67 -22.62 11.48
N ARG A 179 -15.98 -21.86 10.42
CA ARG A 179 -17.28 -21.92 9.72
C ARG A 179 -17.32 -22.87 8.52
N THR A 180 -16.20 -23.53 8.21
CA THR A 180 -16.04 -24.43 7.05
C THR A 180 -15.89 -25.91 7.42
N HIS A 181 -16.26 -26.30 8.63
CA HIS A 181 -16.42 -27.71 9.02
C HIS A 181 -17.91 -28.03 9.17
#